data_AF-X1A6A8-F1
#
_entry.id   AF-X1A6A8-F1
#
_cell.length_a   1.000
_cell.length_b   1.000
_cell.length_c   1.000
_cell.angle_alpha   90.00
_cell.angle_beta   90.00
_cell.angle_gamma   90.00
#
_symmetry.space_group_name_H-M   'P 1'
#
loop_
_entity.id
_entity.type
_entity.pdbx_description
1 polymer ?
#
loop_
_entity_poly.entity_id
_entity_poly.type
_entity_poly.pdbx_seq_one_letter_code
_entity_poly.pdbx_strand_id
1 'polypeptide(L)'
;MSYVPHEPRITSFFIYYIFISAFGLLITLKMFLNYNKKRNPAALYMSLTFAMLTLAVIVLAIGILEGIITGYSKEVYRFSLPFAYSMVVIADIFLYKYVNCLTDRGKKAYFPVFLIGVVLIIVLFLPWNFWGTPTAEIGRPY
;
A
#
# COMPACT_ATOMS: atom_id res chain seq x y z
N MET A 1 -0.92 -4.34 28.06
CA MET A 1 -0.70 -4.72 26.65
C MET A 1 0.79 -4.72 26.40
N SER A 2 1.42 -5.89 26.32
CA SER A 2 2.86 -6.00 26.02
C SER A 2 3.02 -6.12 24.51
N TYR A 3 3.79 -5.20 23.92
CA TYR A 3 4.13 -5.23 22.49
C TYR A 3 5.46 -5.96 22.33
N VAL A 4 5.60 -6.74 21.27
CA VAL A 4 6.84 -7.48 20.99
C VAL A 4 7.96 -6.47 20.74
N PRO A 5 9.09 -6.56 21.47
CA PRO A 5 10.23 -5.68 21.25
C PRO A 5 10.88 -5.93 19.89
N HIS A 6 11.53 -4.90 19.35
CA HIS A 6 12.05 -4.88 17.99
C HIS A 6 13.01 -6.00 17.62
N GLU A 7 12.81 -6.54 16.42
CA GLU A 7 13.83 -7.34 15.74
C GLU A 7 14.83 -6.42 15.00
N PRO A 8 16.15 -6.66 15.11
CA PRO A 8 17.19 -5.84 14.49
C PRO A 8 17.15 -5.83 12.94
N ARG A 9 16.34 -6.69 12.32
CA ARG A 9 16.20 -6.79 10.85
C ARG A 9 15.35 -5.67 10.23
N ILE A 10 14.59 -4.94 11.04
CA ILE A 10 13.66 -3.88 10.60
C ILE A 10 14.41 -2.73 9.91
N THR A 11 15.63 -2.41 10.36
CA THR A 11 16.46 -1.36 9.76
C THR A 11 16.84 -1.67 8.31
N SER A 12 17.08 -2.94 7.98
CA SER A 12 17.36 -3.35 6.60
C SER A 12 16.15 -3.12 5.71
N PHE A 13 14.95 -3.50 6.14
CA PHE A 13 13.71 -3.26 5.39
C PHE A 13 13.44 -1.78 5.15
N PHE A 14 13.73 -0.92 6.13
CA PHE A 14 13.59 0.52 5.98
C PHE A 14 14.45 1.08 4.84
N ILE A 15 15.72 0.66 4.76
CA ILE A 15 16.64 1.07 3.69
C ILE A 15 16.10 0.62 2.33
N TYR A 16 15.66 -0.63 2.21
CA TYR A 16 15.05 -1.13 0.97
C TYR A 16 13.83 -0.31 0.54
N TYR A 17 12.97 0.08 1.48
CA TYR A 17 11.78 0.87 1.18
C TYR A 17 12.10 2.29 0.73
N ILE A 18 13.18 2.91 1.23
CA ILE A 18 13.67 4.20 0.71
C ILE A 18 14.06 4.07 -0.76
N PHE A 19 14.87 3.05 -1.10
CA PHE A 19 15.30 2.83 -2.48
C PHE A 19 14.12 2.54 -3.42
N ILE A 20 13.20 1.67 -3.01
CA ILE A 20 11.99 1.34 -3.78
C ILE A 20 11.12 2.59 -3.96
N SER A 21 10.95 3.42 -2.93
CA SER A 21 10.17 4.66 -3.01
C SER A 21 10.79 5.66 -3.98
N ALA A 22 12.11 5.86 -3.92
CA ALA A 22 12.82 6.75 -4.84
C ALA A 22 12.68 6.27 -6.30
N PHE A 23 12.87 4.97 -6.55
CA PHE A 23 12.72 4.40 -7.88
C PHE A 23 11.27 4.46 -8.38
N GLY A 24 10.30 4.19 -7.50
CA GLY A 24 8.87 4.31 -7.76
C GLY A 24 8.47 5.75 -8.15
N LEU A 25 8.97 6.75 -7.44
CA LEU A 25 8.76 8.16 -7.78
C LEU A 25 9.36 8.52 -9.15
N LEU A 26 10.57 8.04 -9.46
CA LEU A 26 11.21 8.29 -10.76
C LEU A 26 10.40 7.69 -11.91
N ILE A 27 9.93 6.45 -11.77
CA ILE A 27 9.07 5.80 -12.77
C ILE A 27 7.75 6.58 -12.93
N THR A 28 7.10 6.89 -11.81
CA THR A 28 5.84 7.63 -11.79
C THR A 28 5.97 8.97 -12.53
N LEU A 29 7.02 9.74 -12.21
CA LEU A 29 7.30 11.02 -12.86
C LEU A 29 7.54 10.84 -14.36
N LYS A 30 8.36 9.86 -14.76
CA LYS A 30 8.64 9.59 -16.19
C LYS A 30 7.37 9.22 -16.95
N MET A 31 6.49 8.41 -16.38
CA MET A 31 5.21 8.05 -16.99
C MET A 31 4.26 9.24 -17.08
N PHE A 32 4.19 10.07 -16.04
CA PHE A 32 3.37 11.27 -16.03
C PHE A 32 3.85 12.32 -17.05
N LEU A 33 5.16 12.52 -17.18
CA LEU A 33 5.74 13.38 -18.22
C LEU A 33 5.42 12.84 -19.63
N ASN A 34 5.48 11.52 -19.82
CA ASN A 34 5.06 10.89 -21.08
C ASN A 34 3.58 11.09 -21.37
N TYR A 35 2.72 11.02 -20.35
CA TYR A 35 1.30 11.36 -20.47
C TYR A 35 1.11 12.81 -20.92
N ASN A 36 1.81 13.78 -20.32
CA ASN A 36 1.69 15.19 -20.71
C ASN A 36 2.11 15.43 -22.17
N LYS A 37 3.12 14.70 -22.66
CA LYS A 37 3.59 14.81 -24.05
C LYS A 37 2.63 14.20 -25.07
N LYS A 38 2.10 12.99 -24.80
CA LYS A 38 1.33 12.21 -25.79
C LYS A 38 -0.19 12.25 -25.55
N ARG A 39 -0.63 12.76 -24.40
CA ARG A 39 -2.03 12.71 -23.90
C ARG A 39 -2.67 11.32 -23.97
N ASN A 40 -1.86 10.26 -23.89
CA ASN A 40 -2.33 8.89 -23.97
C ASN A 40 -2.97 8.47 -22.63
N PRO A 41 -4.28 8.15 -22.58
CA PRO A 41 -4.96 7.77 -21.34
C PRO A 41 -4.37 6.51 -20.68
N ALA A 42 -3.79 5.59 -21.45
CA ALA A 42 -3.13 4.41 -20.89
C ALA A 42 -1.89 4.81 -20.05
N ALA A 43 -1.11 5.79 -20.50
CA ALA A 43 0.04 6.28 -19.75
C ALA A 43 -0.39 6.95 -18.43
N LEU A 44 -1.55 7.62 -18.42
CA LEU A 44 -2.12 8.20 -17.19
C LEU A 44 -2.47 7.12 -16.18
N TYR A 45 -3.25 6.11 -16.58
CA TYR A 45 -3.66 5.05 -15.65
C TYR A 45 -2.47 4.28 -15.09
N MET A 46 -1.47 3.98 -15.93
CA MET A 46 -0.24 3.34 -15.46
C MET A 46 0.54 4.23 -14.49
N SER A 47 0.62 5.55 -14.75
CA SER A 47 1.27 6.49 -13.83
C SER A 47 0.55 6.57 -12.48
N LEU A 48 -0.79 6.50 -12.47
CA LEU A 48 -1.59 6.49 -11.25
C LEU A 48 -1.39 5.19 -10.46
N THR A 49 -1.33 4.04 -11.13
CA THR A 49 -0.99 2.76 -10.50
C THR A 49 0.36 2.83 -9.80
N PHE A 50 1.41 3.28 -10.49
CA PHE A 50 2.73 3.43 -9.88
C PHE A 50 2.76 4.48 -8.77
N ALA A 51 2.01 5.58 -8.89
CA ALA A 51 1.88 6.58 -7.84
C ALA A 51 1.29 5.97 -6.56
N MET A 52 0.21 5.19 -6.68
CA MET A 52 -0.43 4.54 -5.53
C MET A 52 0.47 3.49 -4.89
N LEU A 53 1.15 2.66 -5.68
CA LEU A 53 2.13 1.70 -5.17
C LEU A 53 3.30 2.39 -4.46
N THR A 54 3.81 3.47 -5.03
CA THR A 54 4.88 4.26 -4.42
C THR A 54 4.43 4.86 -3.09
N LEU A 55 3.21 5.39 -3.05
CA LEU A 55 2.63 5.95 -1.83
C LEU A 55 2.39 4.87 -0.76
N ALA A 56 2.01 3.66 -1.17
CA ALA A 56 1.91 2.51 -0.25
C ALA A 56 3.26 2.19 0.41
N VAL A 57 4.34 2.15 -0.37
CA VAL A 57 5.70 1.90 0.16
C VAL A 57 6.16 3.03 1.07
N ILE A 58 5.89 4.30 0.72
CA ILE A 58 6.22 5.45 1.56
C ILE A 58 5.50 5.37 2.91
N VAL A 59 4.21 5.05 2.90
CA VAL A 59 3.41 4.92 4.13
C VAL A 59 3.93 3.79 5.01
N LEU A 60 4.30 2.65 4.43
CA LEU A 60 4.95 1.57 5.17
C LEU A 60 6.32 1.99 5.72
N ALA A 61 7.11 2.74 4.96
CA ALA A 61 8.40 3.25 5.41
C ALA A 61 8.25 4.20 6.60
N ILE A 62 7.23 5.07 6.60
CA ILE A 62 6.91 5.95 7.73
C ILE A 62 6.53 5.13 8.96
N GLY A 63 5.69 4.09 8.79
CA GLY A 63 5.35 3.19 9.89
C GLY A 63 6.58 2.50 10.47
N ILE A 64 7.44 1.94 9.62
CA ILE A 64 8.69 1.31 10.05
C ILE A 64 9.60 2.30 10.78
N LEU A 65 9.73 3.53 10.27
CA LEU A 65 10.53 4.58 10.91
C LEU A 65 10.00 4.92 12.30
N GLU A 66 8.69 5.07 12.44
CA GLU A 66 8.07 5.29 13.75
C GLU A 66 8.31 4.10 14.68
N GLY A 67 8.22 2.89 14.16
CA GLY A 67 8.63 1.68 14.85
C GLY A 67 10.04 1.88 15.39
N ILE A 68 11.04 2.09 14.53
CA ILE A 68 12.46 2.24 14.91
C ILE A 68 12.66 3.27 16.03
N ILE A 69 11.94 4.41 15.98
CA ILE A 69 12.04 5.49 16.97
C ILE A 69 11.40 5.09 18.31
N THR A 70 10.21 4.49 18.28
CA THR A 70 9.41 4.22 19.48
C THR A 70 9.73 2.88 20.14
N GLY A 71 10.40 1.98 19.42
CA GLY A 71 10.65 0.60 19.87
C GLY A 71 9.45 -0.34 19.72
N TYR A 72 8.33 0.14 19.20
CA TYR A 72 7.06 -0.61 19.12
C TYR A 72 6.40 -0.45 17.75
N SER A 73 5.89 -1.55 17.17
CA SER A 73 5.26 -1.53 15.84
C SER A 73 3.75 -1.24 15.86
N LYS A 74 3.21 -0.63 16.93
CA LYS A 74 1.76 -0.48 17.12
C LYS A 74 1.07 0.27 15.99
N GLU A 75 1.61 1.42 15.60
CA GLU A 75 0.99 2.28 14.60
C GLU A 75 1.18 1.74 13.17
N VAL A 76 2.24 0.95 12.92
CA VAL A 76 2.42 0.18 11.68
C VAL A 76 1.23 -0.76 11.45
N TYR A 77 0.80 -1.45 12.51
CA TYR A 77 -0.31 -2.39 12.44
C TYR A 77 -1.68 -1.71 12.42
N ARG A 78 -1.82 -0.51 13.01
CA ARG A 78 -3.10 0.20 13.11
C ARG A 78 -3.41 1.10 11.92
N PHE A 79 -2.40 1.77 11.37
CA PHE A 79 -2.57 2.74 10.29
C PHE A 79 -1.70 2.41 9.08
N SER A 80 -0.43 2.07 9.33
CA SER A 80 0.59 1.61 8.36
C SER A 80 0.04 0.74 7.23
N LEU A 81 -0.29 -0.47 7.65
CA LEU A 81 -0.74 -1.57 6.81
C LEU A 81 -2.11 -1.34 6.16
N PRO A 82 -3.20 -1.03 6.89
CA PRO A 82 -4.51 -0.88 6.25
C PRO A 82 -4.51 0.23 5.20
N PHE A 83 -3.75 1.31 5.44
CA PHE A 83 -3.60 2.38 4.46
C PHE A 83 -2.78 1.94 3.23
N ALA A 84 -1.65 1.24 3.44
CA ALA A 84 -0.85 0.72 2.34
C ALA A 84 -1.61 -0.29 1.48
N TYR A 85 -2.34 -1.23 2.09
CA TYR A 85 -3.19 -2.18 1.37
C TYR A 85 -4.31 -1.47 0.60
N SER A 86 -4.91 -0.42 1.18
CA SER A 86 -5.92 0.37 0.48
C SER A 86 -5.35 1.04 -0.78
N MET A 87 -4.11 1.52 -0.72
CA MET A 87 -3.42 2.07 -1.89
C MET A 87 -3.15 1.01 -2.95
N VAL A 88 -2.81 -0.23 -2.56
CA VAL A 88 -2.68 -1.36 -3.50
C VAL A 88 -4.02 -1.66 -4.18
N VAL A 89 -5.11 -1.72 -3.43
CA VAL A 89 -6.46 -1.93 -4.00
C VAL A 89 -6.83 -0.84 -5.00
N ILE A 90 -6.54 0.43 -4.68
CA ILE A 90 -6.75 1.54 -5.61
C ILE A 90 -5.85 1.40 -6.85
N ALA A 91 -4.60 0.97 -6.67
CA ALA A 91 -3.66 0.72 -7.77
C ALA A 91 -4.19 -0.36 -8.72
N ASP A 92 -4.79 -1.43 -8.19
CA ASP A 92 -5.40 -2.52 -8.98
C ASP A 92 -6.61 -2.03 -9.79
N ILE A 93 -7.43 -1.13 -9.24
CA ILE A 93 -8.54 -0.51 -9.99
C ILE A 93 -8.00 0.30 -11.18
N PHE A 94 -6.92 1.07 -10.99
CA PHE A 94 -6.28 1.80 -12.08
C PHE A 94 -5.61 0.85 -13.08
N LEU A 95 -5.01 -0.24 -12.62
CA LEU A 95 -4.39 -1.25 -13.47
C LEU A 95 -5.44 -1.94 -14.34
N TYR A 96 -6.60 -2.28 -13.77
CA TYR A 96 -7.73 -2.80 -14.53
C TYR A 96 -8.19 -1.81 -15.61
N LYS A 97 -8.26 -0.52 -15.27
CA LYS A 97 -8.63 0.54 -16.22
C LYS A 97 -7.58 0.70 -17.33
N TYR A 98 -6.30 0.55 -17.00
CA TYR A 98 -5.20 0.50 -17.97
C TYR A 98 -5.36 -0.67 -18.96
N VAL A 99 -5.60 -1.88 -18.46
CA VAL A 99 -5.78 -3.08 -19.31
C VAL A 99 -7.02 -2.95 -20.20
N ASN A 100 -8.12 -2.44 -19.67
CA ASN A 100 -9.34 -2.17 -20.45
C ASN A 100 -9.08 -1.11 -21.54
N CYS A 101 -8.27 -0.08 -21.25
CA CYS A 101 -7.88 0.93 -22.25
C CYS A 101 -7.04 0.34 -23.39
N LEU A 102 -6.23 -0.69 -23.14
CA LEU A 102 -5.40 -1.34 -24.15
C LEU A 102 -6.16 -2.38 -24.99
N THR A 103 -7.03 -3.14 -24.33
CA THR A 103 -7.71 -4.31 -24.94
C THR A 103 -9.10 -4.00 -25.46
N ASP A 104 -9.68 -2.86 -25.07
CA ASP A 104 -11.08 -2.46 -25.29
C ASP A 104 -12.11 -3.50 -24.78
N ARG A 105 -11.68 -4.40 -23.88
CA ARG A 105 -12.47 -5.48 -23.30
C ARG A 105 -12.64 -5.27 -21.81
N GLY A 106 -13.78 -5.73 -21.27
CA GLY A 106 -14.01 -5.74 -19.82
C GLY A 106 -14.64 -4.48 -19.24
N LYS A 107 -15.16 -3.55 -20.08
CA LYS A 107 -15.90 -2.37 -19.60
C LYS A 107 -17.03 -2.70 -18.62
N LYS A 108 -17.76 -3.79 -18.86
CA LYS A 108 -18.87 -4.25 -17.99
C LYS A 108 -18.41 -4.76 -16.62
N ALA A 109 -17.19 -5.28 -16.53
CA ALA A 109 -16.63 -5.81 -15.28
C ALA A 109 -15.89 -4.75 -14.44
N TYR A 110 -15.79 -3.50 -14.91
CA TYR A 110 -15.20 -2.42 -14.12
C TYR A 110 -15.97 -2.14 -12.82
N PHE A 111 -17.30 -2.07 -12.91
CA PHE A 111 -18.15 -1.78 -11.76
C PHE A 111 -18.02 -2.84 -10.64
N PRO A 112 -18.10 -4.16 -10.91
CA PRO A 112 -17.90 -5.15 -9.84
C PRO A 112 -16.49 -5.12 -9.27
N VAL A 113 -15.45 -4.90 -10.08
CA VAL A 113 -14.07 -4.75 -9.58
C VAL A 113 -13.94 -3.55 -8.64
N PHE A 114 -14.51 -2.40 -9.02
CA PHE A 114 -14.55 -1.22 -8.17
C PHE A 114 -15.30 -1.47 -6.86
N LEU A 115 -16.47 -2.12 -6.92
CA LEU A 115 -17.28 -2.44 -5.74
C LEU A 115 -16.52 -3.37 -4.78
N ILE A 116 -15.89 -4.42 -5.30
CA ILE A 116 -15.05 -5.33 -4.51
C ILE A 116 -13.90 -4.56 -3.86
N GLY A 117 -13.25 -3.66 -4.60
CA GLY A 117 -12.19 -2.82 -4.05
C GLY A 117 -12.66 -1.93 -2.90
N VAL A 118 -13.82 -1.29 -3.03
CA VAL A 118 -14.41 -0.48 -1.95
C VAL A 118 -14.72 -1.33 -0.72
N VAL A 119 -15.32 -2.52 -0.91
CA VAL A 119 -15.61 -3.45 0.19
C VAL A 119 -14.32 -3.89 0.88
N LEU A 120 -13.27 -4.22 0.11
CA LEU A 120 -11.96 -4.58 0.67
C LEU A 120 -11.40 -3.44 1.52
N ILE A 121 -11.39 -2.20 1.01
CA ILE A 121 -10.92 -1.03 1.78
C ILE A 121 -11.68 -0.90 3.11
N ILE A 122 -13.01 -1.02 3.09
CA ILE A 122 -13.82 -0.95 4.33
C ILE A 122 -13.40 -2.04 5.30
N VAL A 123 -13.26 -3.29 4.82
CA VAL A 123 -12.83 -4.43 5.65
C VAL A 123 -11.43 -4.23 6.22
N LEU A 124 -10.51 -3.64 5.44
CA LEU A 124 -9.13 -3.39 5.90
C LEU A 124 -9.09 -2.46 7.13
N PHE A 125 -9.99 -1.48 7.19
CA PHE A 125 -10.11 -0.51 8.30
C PHE A 125 -11.05 -0.94 9.42
N LEU A 126 -11.70 -2.10 9.34
CA LEU A 126 -12.54 -2.58 10.44
C LEU A 126 -11.68 -2.76 11.69
N PRO A 127 -12.19 -2.35 12.87
CA PRO A 127 -11.45 -2.46 14.12
C PRO A 127 -11.13 -3.90 14.50
N TRP A 128 -11.78 -4.89 13.89
CA TRP A 128 -11.51 -6.31 14.10
C TRP A 128 -10.32 -6.84 13.29
N ASN A 129 -9.91 -6.10 12.25
CA ASN A 129 -8.77 -6.43 11.41
C ASN A 129 -7.47 -5.94 12.06
N PHE A 130 -7.14 -6.53 13.22
CA PHE A 130 -5.91 -6.24 13.94
C PHE A 130 -4.74 -6.94 13.24
N TRP A 131 -3.95 -6.17 12.48
CA TRP A 131 -2.78 -6.66 11.74
C TRP A 131 -1.60 -7.07 12.63
N GLY A 132 -1.67 -6.77 13.93
CA GLY A 132 -0.70 -7.16 14.94
C GLY A 132 -1.42 -7.43 16.24
N THR A 133 -1.64 -8.70 16.56
CA THR A 133 -2.03 -9.09 17.92
C THR A 133 -0.87 -8.81 18.86
N PRO A 134 -1.09 -8.17 20.02
CA PRO A 134 -0.23 -8.46 21.15
C PRO A 134 -0.51 -9.93 21.50
N THR A 135 0.46 -10.81 21.28
CA THR A 135 0.59 -12.04 22.09
C THR A 135 0.93 -11.61 23.52
N ALA A 136 0.08 -10.79 24.14
CA ALA A 136 -0.05 -10.82 25.57
C ALA A 136 -0.77 -12.14 25.82
N GLU A 137 0.00 -13.12 26.26
CA GLU A 137 -0.47 -14.37 26.83
C GLU A 137 -1.85 -14.20 27.44
N ILE A 138 -2.85 -14.77 26.77
CA ILE A 138 -4.10 -15.12 27.42
C ILE A 138 -3.72 -16.24 28.39
N GLY A 139 -3.32 -15.86 29.61
CA GLY A 139 -3.28 -16.69 30.81
C GLY A 139 -2.36 -17.90 30.80
N ARG A 140 -1.05 -17.71 31.00
CA ARG A 140 -0.22 -18.75 31.65
C ARG A 140 0.55 -18.17 32.83
N PRO A 141 0.20 -18.52 34.08
CA PRO A 141 1.10 -18.35 35.21
C PRO A 141 2.09 -19.51 35.19
N TYR A 142 3.36 -19.22 34.92
CA TYR A 142 4.50 -20.02 35.38
C TYR A 142 5.61 -19.08 35.80
#